data_AF-A0A6P9AQ35-F1
#
_entry.id   AF-A0A6P9AQ35-F1
#
_cell.length_a   1.000
_cell.length_b   1.000
_cell.length_c   1.000
_cell.angle_alpha   90.00
_cell.angle_beta   90.00
_cell.angle_gamma   90.00
#
_symmetry.space_group_name_H-M   'P 1'
#
loop_
_entity.id
_entity.type
_entity.pdbx_description
1 polymer ?
#
loop_
_entity_poly.entity_id
_entity_poly.type
_entity_poly.pdbx_seq_one_letter_code
_entity_poly.pdbx_strand_id
1 'polypeptide(L)'
;MFEDNFPESLKHLFVIKAPKLFPVAYNLVKHILSEDTRKKLIVLGANWKEDLQKYIDPSEIPMIYGGTLTDPDGNPKCESKICLGGDVPKKYYVRDQLKQQYEHSIMVNRGSSQQLEYEILFPNCVLR
;
A
#
# COMPACT_ATOMS: atom_id res chain seq x y z
N MET A 1 -6.70 -12.34 9.73
CA MET A 1 -7.55 -12.98 8.68
C MET A 1 -6.71 -13.73 7.66
N PHE A 2 -5.91 -13.07 6.80
CA PHE A 2 -5.10 -13.80 5.81
C PHE A 2 -4.10 -14.78 6.47
N GLU A 3 -3.23 -14.27 7.36
CA GLU A 3 -2.24 -15.08 8.08
C GLU A 3 -2.86 -16.22 8.89
N ASP A 4 -4.02 -15.97 9.52
CA ASP A 4 -4.68 -16.95 10.39
C ASP A 4 -5.42 -18.04 9.62
N ASN A 5 -5.87 -17.77 8.38
CA ASN A 5 -6.73 -18.69 7.62
C ASN A 5 -6.04 -19.31 6.40
N PHE A 6 -4.94 -18.71 5.90
CA PHE A 6 -4.21 -19.18 4.73
C PHE A 6 -2.69 -19.25 5.00
N PRO A 7 -2.24 -19.98 6.04
CA PRO A 7 -0.83 -20.10 6.33
C PRO A 7 -0.09 -20.71 5.13
N GLU A 8 1.17 -20.27 4.93
CA GLU A 8 2.10 -20.76 3.90
C GLU A 8 1.64 -20.64 2.44
N SER A 9 0.46 -20.07 2.16
CA SER A 9 -0.09 -19.96 0.81
C SER A 9 0.63 -18.93 -0.06
N LEU A 10 1.33 -17.99 0.56
CA LEU A 10 2.13 -16.99 -0.14
C LEU A 10 3.47 -17.60 -0.59
N LYS A 11 3.83 -17.47 -1.87
CA LYS A 11 5.15 -17.86 -2.40
C LYS A 11 6.14 -16.69 -2.38
N HIS A 12 5.79 -15.59 -3.05
CA HIS A 12 6.57 -14.35 -3.11
C HIS A 12 5.64 -13.14 -3.10
N LEU A 13 6.08 -12.03 -2.51
CA LEU A 13 5.40 -10.75 -2.54
C LEU A 13 6.34 -9.68 -3.11
N PHE A 14 6.11 -9.24 -4.34
CA PHE A 14 6.94 -8.24 -5.00
C PHE A 14 6.37 -6.82 -4.81
N VAL A 15 7.16 -5.93 -4.23
CA VAL A 15 6.85 -4.50 -4.17
C VAL A 15 7.60 -3.80 -5.29
N ILE A 16 6.87 -3.30 -6.28
CA ILE A 16 7.41 -2.56 -7.43
C ILE A 16 7.17 -1.06 -7.27
N LYS A 17 8.08 -0.25 -7.83
CA LYS A 17 7.98 1.23 -7.83
C LYS A 17 7.78 1.82 -6.43
N ALA A 18 8.46 1.26 -5.43
CA ALA A 18 8.33 1.71 -4.03
C ALA A 18 8.84 3.16 -3.86
N PRO A 19 8.00 4.11 -3.41
CA PRO A 19 8.43 5.47 -3.15
C PRO A 19 9.25 5.56 -1.85
N LYS A 20 9.90 6.71 -1.62
CA LYS A 20 10.67 6.97 -0.36
C LYS A 20 9.84 6.84 0.92
N LEU A 21 8.51 6.95 0.82
CA LEU A 21 7.59 6.80 1.95
C LEU A 21 7.27 5.32 2.29
N PHE A 22 7.63 4.38 1.42
CA PHE A 22 7.34 2.95 1.61
C PHE A 22 7.79 2.41 2.98
N PRO A 23 8.97 2.74 3.53
CA PRO A 23 9.38 2.25 4.85
C PRO A 23 8.42 2.66 5.98
N VAL A 24 7.84 3.86 5.91
CA VAL A 24 6.86 4.34 6.90
C VAL A 24 5.57 3.53 6.78
N ALA A 25 5.05 3.37 5.56
CA ALA A 25 3.86 2.56 5.31
C ALA A 25 4.07 1.09 5.73
N TYR A 26 5.24 0.53 5.41
CA TYR A 26 5.58 -0.84 5.81
C TYR A 26 5.65 -1.00 7.33
N ASN A 27 6.17 -0.02 8.07
CA ASN A 27 6.16 -0.04 9.53
C ASN A 27 4.74 -0.04 10.13
N LEU A 28 3.75 0.54 9.44
CA LEU A 28 2.34 0.52 9.85
C LEU A 28 1.65 -0.81 9.57
N VAL A 29 2.17 -1.68 8.69
CA VAL A 29 1.54 -2.98 8.39
C VAL A 29 2.39 -4.16 8.82
N LYS A 30 3.69 -3.99 9.09
CA LYS A 30 4.59 -5.11 9.40
C LYS A 30 4.07 -5.95 10.57
N HIS A 31 3.48 -5.31 11.59
CA HIS A 31 3.03 -5.98 12.81
C HIS A 31 1.84 -6.92 12.60
N ILE A 32 1.09 -6.78 11.50
CA ILE A 32 0.02 -7.72 11.12
C ILE A 32 0.50 -8.82 10.16
N LEU A 33 1.76 -8.78 9.70
CA LEU A 33 2.36 -9.80 8.84
C LEU A 33 3.20 -10.78 9.66
N SER A 34 3.09 -12.08 9.35
CA SER A 34 3.93 -13.12 9.97
C SER A 34 5.39 -13.01 9.55
N GLU A 35 6.29 -13.63 10.31
CA GLU A 35 7.71 -13.67 9.94
C GLU A 35 7.95 -14.35 8.57
N ASP A 36 7.16 -15.37 8.25
CA ASP A 36 7.23 -16.07 6.97
C ASP A 36 6.84 -15.15 5.80
N THR A 37 5.71 -14.44 5.91
CA THR A 37 5.31 -13.44 4.91
C THR A 37 6.33 -12.33 4.75
N ARG A 38 6.94 -11.86 5.85
CA ARG A 38 7.99 -10.83 5.80
C ARG A 38 9.24 -11.32 5.08
N LYS A 39 9.63 -12.59 5.25
CA LYS A 39 10.79 -13.19 4.55
C LYS A 39 10.54 -13.34 3.04
N LYS A 40 9.27 -13.46 2.63
CA LYS A 40 8.85 -13.60 1.22
C LYS A 40 8.65 -12.25 0.51
N LEU A 41 8.73 -11.14 1.23
CA LEU A 41 8.61 -9.79 0.68
C LEU A 41 9.92 -9.36 0.01
N ILE A 42 9.83 -9.01 -1.27
CA ILE A 42 10.94 -8.58 -2.11
C ILE A 42 10.63 -7.18 -2.64
N VAL A 43 11.42 -6.19 -2.23
CA VAL A 43 11.31 -4.82 -2.76
C VAL A 43 12.21 -4.70 -3.98
N LEU A 44 11.61 -4.50 -5.15
CA LEU A 44 12.32 -4.40 -6.42
C LEU A 44 12.79 -2.96 -6.69
N GLY A 45 13.97 -2.86 -7.30
CA GLY A 45 14.64 -1.59 -7.61
C GLY A 45 14.20 -0.98 -8.95
N ALA A 46 15.10 -0.27 -9.62
CA ALA A 46 14.83 0.40 -10.89
C ALA A 46 14.48 -0.58 -12.02
N ASN A 47 15.16 -1.75 -12.06
CA ASN A 47 14.98 -2.79 -13.08
C ASN A 47 13.87 -3.79 -12.70
N TRP A 48 12.81 -3.30 -12.07
CA TRP A 48 11.75 -4.14 -11.51
C TRP A 48 11.01 -4.96 -12.58
N LYS A 49 10.98 -4.51 -13.84
CA LYS A 49 10.33 -5.23 -14.93
C LYS A 49 11.12 -6.51 -15.28
N GLU A 50 12.41 -6.36 -15.52
CA GLU A 50 13.31 -7.46 -15.84
C GLU A 50 13.42 -8.43 -14.66
N ASP A 51 13.42 -7.90 -13.43
CA ASP A 51 13.43 -8.73 -12.23
C ASP A 51 12.12 -9.54 -12.08
N LEU A 52 10.96 -8.98 -12.44
CA LEU A 52 9.68 -9.70 -12.39
C LEU A 52 9.65 -10.88 -13.38
N GLN A 53 10.18 -10.68 -14.59
CA GLN A 53 10.23 -11.69 -15.65
C GLN A 53 11.10 -12.91 -15.29
N LYS A 54 11.99 -12.78 -14.30
CA LYS A 54 12.77 -13.94 -13.79
C LYS A 54 11.90 -14.93 -13.03
N TYR A 55 10.74 -14.50 -12.53
CA TYR A 55 9.84 -15.31 -11.70
C TYR A 55 8.55 -15.71 -12.41
N ILE A 56 8.11 -14.91 -13.38
CA ILE A 56 6.84 -15.08 -14.09
C ILE A 56 7.12 -14.96 -15.58
N ASP A 57 6.52 -15.85 -16.38
CA ASP A 57 6.66 -15.79 -17.83
C ASP A 57 6.13 -14.45 -18.38
N PRO A 58 6.84 -13.77 -19.30
CA PRO A 58 6.38 -12.50 -19.88
C PRO A 58 4.97 -12.54 -20.46
N SER A 59 4.53 -13.69 -20.99
CA SER A 59 3.18 -13.88 -21.54
C SER A 59 2.07 -13.85 -20.48
N GLU A 60 2.41 -14.02 -19.21
CA GLU A 60 1.47 -13.99 -18.07
C GLU A 60 1.52 -12.65 -17.31
N ILE A 61 2.43 -11.74 -17.69
CA ILE A 61 2.57 -10.42 -17.07
C ILE A 61 1.90 -9.36 -17.96
N PRO A 62 0.97 -8.54 -17.44
CA PRO A 62 0.41 -7.41 -18.20
C PRO A 62 1.50 -6.50 -18.77
N MET A 63 1.29 -5.97 -19.97
CA MET A 63 2.29 -5.13 -20.64
C MET A 63 2.66 -3.88 -19.82
N ILE A 64 1.73 -3.31 -19.04
CA ILE A 64 2.04 -2.21 -18.11
C ILE A 64 3.05 -2.59 -17.00
N TYR A 65 3.16 -3.87 -16.66
CA TYR A 65 4.09 -4.41 -15.68
C TYR A 65 5.34 -5.01 -16.33
N GLY A 66 5.51 -4.83 -17.64
CA GLY A 66 6.72 -5.23 -18.37
C GLY A 66 6.64 -6.59 -19.06
N GLY A 67 5.47 -7.23 -19.16
CA GLY A 67 5.30 -8.43 -19.98
C GLY A 67 4.73 -8.15 -21.36
N THR A 68 4.05 -9.16 -21.91
CA THR A 68 3.40 -9.12 -23.23
C THR A 68 1.90 -9.42 -23.17
N LEU A 69 1.34 -9.69 -21.97
CA LEU A 69 -0.09 -9.94 -21.82
C LEU A 69 -0.91 -8.67 -22.10
N THR A 70 -1.96 -8.83 -22.89
CA THR A 70 -2.95 -7.80 -23.22
C THR A 70 -4.35 -8.39 -23.13
N ASP A 71 -5.35 -7.53 -22.97
CA ASP A 71 -6.76 -7.94 -23.09
C ASP A 71 -7.09 -8.34 -24.54
N PRO A 72 -8.23 -9.02 -24.80
CA PRO A 72 -8.65 -9.40 -26.16
C PRO A 72 -8.80 -8.22 -27.13
N ASP A 73 -8.98 -7.00 -26.63
CA ASP A 73 -9.04 -5.75 -27.39
C ASP A 73 -7.66 -5.09 -27.59
N GLY A 74 -6.59 -5.71 -27.09
CA GLY A 74 -5.22 -5.21 -27.13
C GLY A 74 -4.86 -4.26 -25.99
N ASN A 75 -5.70 -4.07 -24.97
CA ASN A 75 -5.40 -3.15 -23.87
C ASN A 75 -4.18 -3.63 -23.03
N PRO A 76 -3.10 -2.83 -22.90
CA PRO A 76 -1.90 -3.19 -22.14
C PRO A 76 -2.12 -3.38 -20.63
N LYS A 77 -3.20 -2.81 -20.11
CA LYS A 77 -3.49 -2.76 -18.67
C LYS A 77 -4.16 -4.02 -18.14
N CYS A 78 -4.70 -4.85 -19.03
CA CYS A 78 -5.49 -6.01 -18.66
C CYS A 78 -6.66 -5.65 -17.72
N GLU A 79 -7.42 -4.59 -18.06
CA GLU A 79 -8.54 -4.08 -17.25
C GLU A 79 -9.67 -5.11 -17.10
N SER A 80 -9.76 -6.09 -18.00
CA SER A 80 -10.69 -7.22 -17.85
C SER A 80 -10.38 -8.10 -16.63
N LYS A 81 -9.13 -8.10 -16.15
CA LYS A 81 -8.65 -8.91 -15.01
C LYS A 81 -8.23 -8.06 -13.81
N ILE A 82 -7.80 -6.82 -14.03
CA ILE A 82 -7.18 -5.97 -13.02
C ILE A 82 -7.94 -4.65 -12.88
N CYS A 83 -8.54 -4.43 -11.71
CA CYS A 83 -9.12 -3.14 -11.37
C CYS A 83 -8.00 -2.18 -10.92
N LEU A 84 -7.78 -1.11 -11.69
CA LEU A 84 -6.77 -0.07 -11.38
C LEU A 84 -7.27 0.99 -10.39
N GLY A 85 -8.51 0.87 -9.89
CA GLY A 85 -9.13 1.83 -8.99
C GLY A 85 -9.56 3.11 -9.69
N GLY A 86 -9.61 4.21 -8.92
CA GLY A 86 -10.07 5.53 -9.36
C GLY A 86 -10.84 6.25 -8.26
N ASP A 87 -11.16 7.52 -8.50
CA ASP A 87 -11.96 8.31 -7.56
C ASP A 87 -13.37 7.75 -7.46
N VAL A 88 -13.85 7.49 -6.24
CA VAL A 88 -15.20 6.98 -6.01
C VAL A 88 -16.20 8.14 -6.18
N PRO A 89 -17.18 8.05 -7.09
CA PRO A 89 -18.18 9.10 -7.25
C PRO A 89 -19.00 9.34 -5.98
N LYS A 90 -19.25 10.61 -5.62
CA LYS A 90 -19.98 11.00 -4.39
C LYS A 90 -21.36 10.36 -4.25
N LYS A 91 -22.02 10.00 -5.36
CA LYS A 91 -23.31 9.29 -5.34
C LYS A 91 -23.26 7.93 -4.65
N TYR A 92 -22.08 7.33 -4.50
CA TYR A 92 -21.88 6.07 -3.78
C TYR A 92 -21.56 6.27 -2.28
N TYR A 93 -21.47 7.51 -1.81
CA TYR A 93 -21.13 7.78 -0.41
C TYR A 93 -22.38 7.59 0.45
N VAL A 94 -22.28 6.74 1.46
CA VAL A 94 -23.37 6.47 2.42
C VAL A 94 -23.28 7.32 3.70
N ARG A 95 -22.14 7.98 3.90
CA ARG A 95 -21.85 8.84 5.06
C ARG A 95 -20.68 9.76 4.74
N ASP A 96 -20.73 10.98 5.28
CA ASP A 96 -19.67 11.97 5.09
C ASP A 96 -18.51 11.79 6.07
N GLN A 97 -18.75 11.19 7.24
CA GLN A 97 -17.76 11.04 8.31
C GLN A 97 -17.93 9.72 9.06
N LEU A 98 -16.81 9.20 9.57
CA LEU A 98 -16.78 8.08 10.51
C LEU A 98 -16.72 8.63 11.94
N LYS A 99 -17.33 7.92 12.90
CA LYS A 99 -17.14 8.24 14.32
C LYS A 99 -15.68 7.95 14.69
N GLN A 100 -14.96 9.00 15.09
CA GLN A 100 -13.59 8.91 15.55
C GLN A 100 -13.56 9.09 17.08
N GLN A 101 -12.79 8.24 17.76
CA GLN A 101 -12.45 8.45 19.16
C GLN A 101 -11.19 9.32 19.21
N TYR A 102 -11.26 10.43 19.93
CA TYR A 102 -10.14 11.34 20.13
C TYR A 102 -9.36 10.92 21.37
N GLU A 103 -8.04 10.93 21.27
CA GLU A 103 -7.17 10.59 22.40
C GLU A 103 -7.21 11.67 23.49
N HIS A 104 -7.33 12.94 23.09
CA HIS A 104 -7.30 14.09 23.99
C HIS A 104 -8.50 15.00 23.74
N SER A 105 -9.11 15.47 24.83
CA SER A 105 -10.11 16.54 24.83
C SER A 105 -9.67 17.59 25.85
N ILE A 106 -9.39 18.81 25.36
CA ILE A 106 -8.86 19.90 26.16
C ILE A 106 -9.78 21.12 26.11
N MET A 107 -9.89 21.84 27.22
CA MET A 107 -10.64 23.10 27.29
C MET A 107 -9.69 24.27 26.99
N VAL A 108 -10.04 25.09 26.00
CA VAL A 108 -9.28 26.29 25.63
C VAL A 108 -10.10 27.52 25.95
N ASN A 109 -9.58 28.40 26.81
CA ASN A 109 -10.25 29.63 27.21
C ASN A 109 -10.25 30.66 26.08
N ARG A 110 -11.21 31.59 26.12
CA ARG A 110 -11.32 32.68 25.12
C ARG A 110 -10.02 33.49 25.07
N GLY A 111 -9.40 33.55 23.89
CA GLY A 111 -8.15 34.27 23.67
C GLY A 111 -6.87 33.49 24.06
N SER A 112 -6.99 32.24 24.50
CA SER A 112 -5.84 31.36 24.76
C SER A 112 -5.60 30.38 23.59
N SER A 113 -4.44 29.74 23.59
CA SER A 113 -4.05 28.68 22.64
C SER A 113 -3.35 27.54 23.37
N GLN A 114 -3.50 26.31 22.88
CA GLN A 114 -2.71 25.16 23.32
C GLN A 114 -1.76 24.74 22.20
N GLN A 115 -0.50 24.45 22.55
CA GLN A 115 0.49 23.90 21.62
C GLN A 115 0.84 22.46 22.02
N LEU A 116 1.13 21.63 21.02
CA LEU A 116 1.68 20.29 21.18
C LEU A 116 3.07 20.30 20.55
N GLU A 117 4.08 19.98 21.33
CA GLU A 117 5.47 19.93 20.90
C GLU A 117 5.90 18.47 20.77
N TYR A 118 6.57 18.15 19.66
CA TYR A 118 7.08 16.81 19.37
C TYR A 118 8.57 16.91 19.04
N GLU A 119 9.40 16.21 19.79
CA GLU A 119 10.82 16.11 19.50
C GLU A 119 11.06 15.07 18.38
N ILE A 120 11.44 15.53 17.19
CA ILE A 120 11.72 14.66 16.04
C ILE A 120 13.21 14.35 15.99
N LEU A 121 13.59 13.20 16.53
CA LEU A 121 14.97 12.72 16.55
C LEU A 121 15.44 12.16 15.19
N PHE A 122 14.51 11.73 14.33
CA PHE A 122 14.82 11.08 13.06
C PHE A 122 14.07 11.73 11.89
N PRO A 123 14.76 12.11 10.80
CA PRO A 123 14.09 12.69 9.64
C PRO A 123 13.26 11.65 8.88
N ASN A 124 12.26 12.12 8.12
CA ASN A 124 11.34 11.32 7.30
C ASN A 124 10.27 10.52 8.07
N CYS A 125 10.03 10.85 9.35
CA CYS A 125 8.86 10.38 10.08
C CYS A 125 7.59 11.12 9.63
N VAL A 126 6.43 10.48 9.81
CA VAL A 126 5.10 11.10 9.59
C VAL A 126 4.47 11.36 10.95
N LEU A 127 4.02 12.59 11.18
CA LEU A 127 3.24 12.93 12.37
C LEU A 127 1.86 12.29 12.25
N ARG A 128 1.46 11.52 13.26
CA ARG A 128 0.19 10.81 13.32
C ARG A 128 -0.74 11.47 14.32
#